data_AF-A0A1E5D741-F1
#
_entry.id   AF-A0A1E5D741-F1
#
_cell.length_a   1.000
_cell.length_b   1.000
_cell.length_c   1.000
_cell.angle_alpha   90.00
_cell.angle_beta   90.00
_cell.angle_gamma   90.00
#
_symmetry.space_group_name_H-M   'P 1'
#
loop_
_entity.id
_entity.type
_entity.pdbx_description
1 polymer ?
#
loop_
_entity_poly.entity_id
_entity_poly.type
_entity_poly.pdbx_seq_one_letter_code
_entity_poly.pdbx_strand_id
1 'polypeptide(L)' 'MNYYHFSLNISYQAFFSHYSGAASTVQVVTENGLRLQLPASRFRPFISQVGLKGRFRLTTDQNNRFIKLEAL' A
#
# COMPACT_ATOMS: atom_id res chain seq x y z
N MET A 1 -5.81 16.94 -7.13
CA MET A 1 -5.72 15.53 -6.70
C MET A 1 -4.44 14.98 -7.27
N ASN A 2 -3.73 14.14 -6.52
CA ASN A 2 -2.51 13.50 -6.98
C ASN A 2 -2.71 11.98 -7.03
N TYR A 3 -2.07 11.33 -7.99
CA TYR A 3 -2.15 9.88 -8.21
C TYR A 3 -0.77 9.27 -8.16
N TYR A 4 -0.64 8.20 -7.38
CA TYR A 4 0.62 7.49 -7.21
C TYR A 4 0.42 6.02 -7.53
N HIS A 5 1.14 5.54 -8.54
CA HIS A 5 1.12 4.16 -8.98
C HIS A 5 2.33 3.43 -8.42
N PHE A 6 2.11 2.22 -7.89
CA PHE A 6 3.17 1.37 -7.37
C PHE A 6 2.77 -0.10 -7.46
N SER A 7 3.78 -0.97 -7.51
CA SER A 7 3.59 -2.41 -7.45
C SER A 7 3.98 -2.96 -6.09
N LEU A 8 3.23 -3.93 -5.60
CA LEU A 8 3.56 -4.68 -4.39
C LEU A 8 3.69 -6.16 -4.72
N ASN A 9 4.62 -6.80 -4.03
CA ASN A 9 4.83 -8.24 -4.07
C ASN A 9 5.28 -8.71 -2.69
N ILE A 10 4.35 -8.73 -1.74
CA ILE A 10 4.60 -9.12 -0.35
C ILE A 10 3.84 -10.42 -0.10
N SER A 11 4.54 -11.46 0.36
CA SER A 11 3.90 -12.73 0.72
C SER A 11 3.02 -12.57 1.96
N TYR A 12 2.02 -13.45 2.12
CA TYR A 12 1.14 -13.42 3.28
C TYR A 12 1.91 -13.50 4.61
N GLN A 13 2.90 -14.40 4.70
CA GLN A 13 3.74 -14.55 5.89
C GLN A 13 4.54 -13.28 6.20
N ALA A 14 5.20 -12.69 5.19
CA ALA A 14 5.95 -11.44 5.39
C ALA A 14 5.01 -10.33 5.86
N PHE A 15 3.83 -10.23 5.25
CA PHE A 15 2.87 -9.22 5.67
C PHE A 15 2.42 -9.43 7.13
N PHE A 16 2.11 -10.66 7.51
CA PHE A 16 1.65 -10.99 8.86
C PHE A 16 2.76 -10.78 9.91
N SER A 17 3.98 -11.23 9.64
CA SER A 17 5.12 -11.08 10.56
C SER A 17 5.54 -9.62 10.75
N HIS A 18 5.49 -8.80 9.69
CA HIS A 18 5.96 -7.41 9.76
C HIS A 18 4.87 -6.39 10.10
N TYR A 19 3.60 -6.70 9.86
CA TYR A 19 2.52 -5.70 9.91
C TYR A 19 1.29 -6.06 10.76
N SER A 20 1.36 -7.09 11.60
CA SER A 20 0.25 -7.52 12.49
C SER A 20 -0.01 -6.62 13.71
N GLY A 21 0.77 -5.56 13.91
CA GLY A 21 0.65 -4.65 15.07
C GLY A 21 -0.43 -3.55 14.93
N ALA A 22 -0.68 -2.84 16.04
CA ALA A 22 -1.69 -1.78 16.14
C ALA A 22 -1.43 -0.55 15.24
N ALA A 23 -0.19 -0.34 14.78
CA ALA A 23 0.18 0.78 13.92
C ALA A 23 1.41 0.46 13.04
N SER A 24 1.29 -0.56 12.18
CA SER A 24 2.36 -0.90 11.23
C SER A 24 2.21 -0.15 9.90
N THR A 25 3.31 0.28 9.28
CA THR A 25 3.33 0.98 7.98
C THR A 25 3.97 0.11 6.90
N VAL A 26 3.41 0.12 5.69
CA VAL A 26 4.00 -0.44 4.48
C VAL A 26 4.69 0.69 3.72
N GLN A 27 5.99 0.53 3.49
CA GLN A 27 6.75 1.44 2.64
C GLN A 27 6.67 0.94 1.20
N VAL A 28 6.30 1.83 0.28
CA VAL A 28 6.23 1.55 -1.15
C VAL A 28 7.06 2.56 -1.93
N VAL A 29 7.57 2.13 -3.08
CA VAL A 29 8.24 3.01 -4.03
C VAL A 29 7.32 3.12 -5.25
N THR A 30 6.96 4.34 -5.62
CA THR A 30 6.16 4.59 -6.81
C THR A 30 6.98 4.34 -8.06
N GLU A 31 6.29 4.16 -9.18
CA GLU A 31 6.92 4.03 -10.50
C GLU A 31 7.79 5.25 -10.85
N ASN A 32 7.50 6.40 -10.25
CA ASN A 32 8.28 7.65 -10.41
C ASN A 32 9.41 7.79 -9.36
N GLY A 33 9.68 6.76 -8.56
CA GLY A 33 10.76 6.75 -7.56
C GLY A 33 10.43 7.40 -6.21
N LEU A 34 9.20 7.90 -6.01
CA LEU A 34 8.77 8.49 -4.73
C LEU A 34 8.56 7.40 -3.69
N ARG A 35 9.11 7.60 -2.49
CA ARG A 35 8.88 6.69 -1.35
C ARG A 35 7.65 7.15 -0.57
N LEU A 36 6.68 6.26 -0.42
CA LEU A 36 5.45 6.51 0.34
C LEU A 36 5.38 5.55 1.52
N GLN A 37 4.82 6.01 2.63
CA GLN A 37 4.48 5.17 3.78
C GLN A 37 2.98 5.19 3.98
N LEU A 38 2.38 4.01 4.01
CA LEU A 38 0.93 3.84 4.12
C LEU A 38 0.63 2.91 5.29
N PRO A 39 -0.39 3.18 6.13
CA PRO A 39 -0.80 2.26 7.17
C PRO A 39 -1.13 0.88 6.59
N ALA A 40 -0.57 -0.18 7.16
CA ALA A 40 -0.79 -1.56 6.72
C ALA A 40 -2.28 -1.94 6.76
N SER A 41 -3.05 -1.34 7.67
CA SER A 41 -4.50 -1.48 7.76
C SER A 41 -5.22 -1.18 6.45
N ARG A 42 -4.70 -0.24 5.63
CA ARG A 42 -5.29 0.11 4.33
C ARG A 42 -5.11 -0.98 3.28
N PHE A 43 -4.15 -1.87 3.46
CA PHE A 43 -3.91 -2.97 2.54
C PHE A 43 -4.74 -4.22 2.85
N ARG A 44 -5.34 -4.31 4.05
CA ARG A 44 -6.13 -5.47 4.50
C ARG A 44 -7.18 -5.95 3.48
N PRO A 45 -7.95 -5.08 2.80
CA PRO A 45 -8.93 -5.51 1.80
C PRO A 45 -8.33 -6.16 0.55
N PHE A 46 -7.03 -5.95 0.30
CA PHE A 46 -6.32 -6.41 -0.89
C PHE A 46 -5.41 -7.62 -0.63
N ILE A 47 -5.41 -8.15 0.59
CA ILE A 47 -4.63 -9.34 0.94
C ILE A 47 -5.38 -10.58 0.47
N SER A 48 -4.71 -11.40 -0.32
CA SER A 48 -5.18 -12.71 -0.75
C SER A 48 -4.39 -13.83 -0.03
N GLN A 49 -4.73 -15.09 -0.30
CA GLN A 49 -3.96 -16.24 0.20
C GLN A 49 -2.50 -16.23 -0.27
N VAL A 50 -2.21 -15.63 -1.43
CA VAL A 50 -0.83 -15.48 -1.94
C VAL A 50 -0.12 -14.24 -1.37
N GLY A 51 -0.81 -13.44 -0.56
CA GLY A 51 -0.33 -12.19 0.02
C GLY A 51 -0.86 -10.95 -0.70
N LEU A 52 -0.09 -9.87 -0.60
CA LEU A 52 -0.38 -8.57 -1.19
C LEU A 52 0.45 -8.39 -2.45
N LYS A 53 -0.15 -8.76 -3.59
CA LYS A 53 0.51 -8.78 -4.89
C LYS A 53 -0.34 -8.08 -5.94
N GLY A 54 0.26 -7.18 -6.72
CA GLY A 54 -0.42 -6.49 -7.81
C GLY A 54 0.01 -5.04 -7.96
N ARG A 55 -0.67 -4.31 -8.85
CA ARG A 55 -0.52 -2.87 -9.00
C ARG A 55 -1.57 -2.15 -8.18
N PHE A 56 -1.17 -1.01 -7.64
CA PHE A 56 -2.01 -0.19 -6.79
C PHE A 56 -1.96 1.27 -7.23
N ARG A 57 -3.07 1.96 -7.01
CA ARG A 57 -3.18 3.42 -7.16
C ARG A 57 -3.58 4.04 -5.82
N LEU A 58 -2.71 4.89 -5.31
CA LEU A 58 -3.04 5.81 -4.22
C LEU A 58 -3.53 7.14 -4.81
N THR A 59 -4.70 7.58 -4.38
CA THR A 59 -5.24 8.92 -4.67
C THR A 59 -5.12 9.79 -3.42
N THR A 60 -4.58 11.00 -3.57
CA THR A 60 -4.54 12.00 -2.50
C THR A 60 -5.19 13.31 -2.94
N ASP A 61 -5.56 14.14 -1.95
CA ASP A 61 -5.97 15.52 -2.20
C ASP A 61 -4.74 16.37 -2.60
N GLN A 62 -4.97 17.68 -2.80
CA GLN A 62 -3.91 18.65 -3.13
C GLN A 62 -2.91 18.87 -1.98
N ASN A 63 -3.27 18.50 -0.75
CA ASN A 63 -2.44 18.57 0.45
C ASN A 63 -1.79 17.22 0.80
N ASN A 64 -1.75 16.28 -0.15
CA ASN A 64 -1.23 14.91 0.04
C ASN A 64 -1.96 14.08 1.11
N ARG A 65 -3.19 14.45 1.48
CA ARG A 65 -4.02 13.64 2.37
C ARG A 65 -4.60 12.47 1.60
N PHE A 66 -4.59 11.29 2.23
CA PHE A 66 -5.17 10.09 1.66
C PHE A 66 -6.65 10.27 1.32
N ILE A 67 -7.03 9.91 0.10
CA ILE A 67 -8.42 9.81 -0.34
C ILE A 67 -8.79 8.33 -0.51
N LYS A 68 -8.02 7.58 -1.31
CA LYS A 68 -8.37 6.21 -1.69
C LYS A 68 -7.14 5.38 -2.05
N LEU A 69 -7.22 4.08 -1.82
CA LEU A 69 -6.32 3.07 -2.35
C LEU A 69 -7.13 2.09 -3.20
N GLU A 70 -6.62 1.74 -4.38
CA GLU A 70 -7.27 0.83 -5.34
C GLU A 70 -6.24 -0.18 -5.86
N ALA A 71 -6.67 -1.42 -6.08
CA ALA A 71 -5.92 -2.39 -6.89
C ALA A 71 -6.29 -2.21 -8.37
N LEU A 72 -5.31 -2.39 -9.26
CA LEU A 72 -5.43 -2.27 -10.73
C LEU A 72 -5.28 -3.62 -11.43
#